data_AF-A0A2U3LGP2-F1
#
_entry.id   AF-A0A2U3LGP2-F1
#
_cell.length_a   1.000
_cell.length_b   1.000
_cell.length_c   1.000
_cell.angle_alpha   90.00
_cell.angle_beta   90.00
_cell.angle_gamma   90.00
#
_symmetry.space_group_name_H-M   'P 1'
#
loop_
_entity.id
_entity.type
_entity.pdbx_description
1 polymer ?
#
loop_
_entity_poly.entity_id
_entity_poly.type
_entity_poly.pdbx_seq_one_letter_code
_entity_poly.pdbx_strand_id
1 'polypeptide(L)'
;MALPSGSPHKIPHLEEANARRWWTIGGDGLFFYDELQKQPGLFVYSFTKKKVSHVMDFDRMLPVSTPSLAISPDGRSLIYSRTDSSRSQLMSIRGPFLER
;
A
#
# COMPACT_ATOMS: atom_id res chain seq x y z
N MET A 1 26.65 1.65 9.76
CA MET A 1 27.31 2.69 8.96
C MET A 1 26.22 3.38 8.16
N ALA A 2 25.86 4.62 8.49
CA ALA A 2 24.91 5.38 7.69
C ALA A 2 25.63 5.80 6.41
N LEU A 3 25.08 5.47 5.25
CA LEU A 3 25.56 6.04 3.98
C LEU A 3 25.43 7.56 4.07
N PRO A 4 26.33 8.36 3.45
CA PRO A 4 26.18 9.81 3.36
C PRO A 4 25.01 10.13 2.43
N SER A 5 23.80 9.82 2.87
CA SER A 5 22.57 9.99 2.12
C SER A 5 22.09 11.41 2.31
N GLY A 6 21.83 12.11 1.21
CA GLY A 6 21.35 13.49 1.23
C GLY A 6 20.09 13.70 2.07
N SER A 7 19.77 14.97 2.33
CA SER A 7 18.61 15.33 3.14
C SER A 7 17.31 14.83 2.50
N PRO A 8 16.44 14.13 3.26
CA PRO A 8 15.10 13.81 2.80
C PRO A 8 14.36 15.09 2.39
N HIS A 9 13.68 15.05 1.25
CA HIS A 9 12.80 16.12 0.79
C HIS A 9 11.49 15.53 0.33
N LYS A 10 10.42 16.33 0.40
CA LYS A 10 9.11 15.93 -0.11
C LYS A 10 9.17 15.84 -1.63
N ILE A 11 8.58 14.79 -2.19
CA ILE A 11 8.39 14.65 -3.63
C ILE A 11 7.18 15.49 -4.02
N PRO A 12 7.31 16.49 -4.90
CA PRO A 12 6.18 17.27 -5.37
C PRO A 12 5.11 16.39 -6.01
N HIS A 13 3.84 16.74 -5.83
CA HIS A 13 2.66 16.03 -6.34
C HIS A 13 2.33 14.71 -5.62
N LEU A 14 3.03 14.39 -4.53
CA LEU A 14 2.69 13.28 -3.62
C LEU A 14 2.21 13.76 -2.26
N GLU A 15 1.87 15.03 -2.11
CA GLU A 15 1.46 15.64 -0.83
C GLU A 15 0.18 14.99 -0.28
N GLU A 16 -0.70 14.53 -1.16
CA GLU A 16 -1.99 13.91 -0.80
C GLU A 16 -1.96 12.38 -0.85
N ALA A 17 -0.84 11.77 -1.27
CA ALA A 17 -0.76 10.32 -1.43
C ALA A 17 -0.76 9.60 -0.07
N ASN A 18 -1.67 8.65 0.13
CA ASN A 18 -1.72 7.84 1.34
C ASN A 18 -1.15 6.43 1.11
N ALA A 19 0.12 6.35 0.70
CA ALA A 19 0.82 5.10 0.37
C ALA A 19 1.31 4.34 1.61
N ARG A 20 0.43 4.00 2.55
CA ARG A 20 0.80 3.27 3.78
C ARG A 20 1.25 1.84 3.46
N ARG A 21 2.56 1.63 3.33
CA ARG A 21 3.22 0.32 3.14
C ARG A 21 2.90 -0.42 1.83
N TRP A 22 2.05 0.13 0.98
CA TRP A 22 1.74 -0.42 -0.35
C TRP A 22 2.41 0.39 -1.43
N TRP A 23 3.72 0.29 -1.52
CA TRP A 23 4.45 0.92 -2.61
C TRP A 23 5.64 0.07 -3.02
N THR A 24 6.02 0.20 -4.28
CA THR A 24 7.22 -0.41 -4.84
C THR A 24 7.80 0.52 -5.90
N ILE A 25 9.09 0.36 -6.20
CA ILE A 25 9.72 1.00 -7.35
C ILE A 25 9.70 0.01 -8.52
N GLY A 26 9.44 0.50 -9.73
CA GLY A 26 9.51 -0.30 -10.95
C GLY A 26 9.79 0.60 -12.15
N GLY A 27 10.73 0.22 -13.01
CA GLY A 27 11.12 1.04 -14.17
C GLY A 27 11.42 2.49 -13.79
N ASP A 28 10.66 3.43 -14.37
CA ASP A 28 10.80 4.88 -14.17
C ASP A 28 9.91 5.47 -13.06
N GLY A 29 9.23 4.63 -12.26
CA GLY A 29 8.20 5.12 -11.34
C GLY A 29 8.17 4.51 -9.94
N LEU A 30 7.55 5.27 -9.05
CA LEU A 30 7.09 4.82 -7.74
C LEU A 30 5.62 4.44 -7.86
N PHE A 31 5.32 3.15 -7.73
CA PHE A 31 3.96 2.64 -7.74
C PHE A 31 3.45 2.56 -6.31
N PHE A 32 2.21 2.96 -6.10
CA PHE A 32 1.59 2.91 -4.78
C PHE A 32 0.08 2.70 -4.87
N TYR A 33 -0.46 1.99 -3.88
CA TYR A 33 -1.90 1.89 -3.69
C TYR A 33 -2.37 3.01 -2.75
N ASP A 34 -3.46 3.67 -3.13
CA ASP A 34 -4.10 4.70 -2.31
C ASP A 34 -5.58 4.37 -2.13
N GLU A 35 -5.98 4.14 -0.88
CA GLU A 35 -7.34 3.77 -0.50
C GLU A 35 -8.25 4.97 -0.21
N LEU A 36 -7.70 6.18 -0.07
CA LEU A 36 -8.48 7.38 0.30
C LEU A 36 -8.91 8.20 -0.91
N GLN A 37 -8.42 7.84 -2.11
CA GLN A 37 -8.88 8.43 -3.35
C GLN A 37 -10.34 8.08 -3.61
N LYS A 38 -11.03 8.94 -4.38
CA LYS A 38 -12.42 8.69 -4.79
C LYS A 38 -12.59 7.34 -5.50
N GLN A 39 -11.53 6.88 -6.17
CA GLN A 39 -11.39 5.54 -6.73
C GLN A 39 -10.13 4.90 -6.13
N PRO A 40 -10.28 3.99 -5.14
CA PRO A 40 -9.16 3.25 -4.58
C PRO A 40 -8.45 2.42 -5.65
N GLY A 41 -7.15 2.62 -5.79
CA GLY A 41 -6.45 2.12 -6.95
C GLY A 41 -4.93 2.11 -6.83
N LEU A 42 -4.30 1.51 -7.84
CA LEU A 42 -2.88 1.62 -8.09
C LEU A 42 -2.61 2.92 -8.84
N PHE A 43 -1.66 3.69 -8.33
CA PHE A 43 -1.15 4.90 -8.94
C PHE A 43 0.35 4.76 -9.19
N VAL A 44 0.85 5.53 -10.14
CA VAL A 44 2.28 5.66 -10.42
C VAL A 44 2.69 7.12 -10.41
N TYR A 45 3.71 7.44 -9.63
CA TYR A 45 4.47 8.67 -9.80
C TYR A 45 5.62 8.41 -10.77
N SER A 46 5.57 8.99 -11.97
CA SER A 46 6.67 8.90 -12.93
C SER A 46 7.79 9.87 -12.53
N PHE A 47 9.01 9.36 -12.39
CA PHE A 47 10.19 10.17 -12.06
C PHE A 47 10.55 11.12 -13.21
N THR A 48 10.34 10.70 -14.46
CA THR A 48 10.62 11.53 -15.64
C THR A 48 9.62 12.67 -15.79
N LYS A 49 8.33 12.38 -15.66
CA LYS A 49 7.25 13.36 -15.87
C LYS A 49 6.89 14.15 -14.61
N LYS A 50 7.38 13.73 -13.44
CA LYS A 50 7.06 14.29 -12.12
C LYS A 50 5.55 14.41 -11.90
N LYS A 51 4.80 13.37 -12.29
CA LYS A 51 3.34 13.38 -12.27
C LYS A 51 2.80 12.05 -11.76
N VAL A 52 1.76 12.12 -10.94
CA VAL A 52 0.94 10.98 -10.52
C VAL A 52 -0.09 10.66 -11.60
N SER A 53 -0.22 9.39 -11.96
CA SER A 53 -1.25 8.88 -12.85
C SER A 53 -1.91 7.64 -12.27
N HIS A 54 -3.20 7.48 -12.51
CA HIS A 54 -3.93 6.25 -12.17
C HIS A 54 -3.52 5.13 -13.14
N VAL A 55 -3.34 3.91 -12.61
CA VAL A 55 -2.96 2.72 -13.38
C VAL A 55 -4.13 1.75 -13.48
N MET A 56 -4.73 1.38 -12.34
CA MET A 56 -5.86 0.46 -12.29
C MET A 56 -6.60 0.55 -10.95
N ASP A 57 -7.89 0.23 -10.96
CA ASP A 57 -8.69 0.08 -9.76
C ASP A 57 -8.47 -1.29 -9.12
N PHE A 58 -8.70 -1.38 -7.80
CA PHE A 58 -8.88 -2.66 -7.12
C PHE A 58 -10.35 -2.88 -6.78
N ASP A 59 -10.82 -4.13 -6.88
CA ASP A 59 -12.17 -4.50 -6.47
C ASP A 59 -12.34 -4.55 -4.95
N ARG A 60 -11.23 -4.58 -4.20
CA ARG A 60 -11.18 -4.65 -2.74
C ARG A 60 -9.95 -3.94 -2.18
N MET A 61 -10.03 -3.53 -0.92
CA MET A 61 -8.92 -2.94 -0.19
C MET A 61 -7.79 -3.96 0.02
N LEU A 62 -6.55 -3.49 -0.11
CA LEU A 62 -5.36 -4.28 0.21
C LEU A 62 -5.17 -4.41 1.73
N PRO A 63 -4.58 -5.51 2.24
CA PRO A 63 -4.35 -5.68 3.67
C PRO A 63 -3.24 -4.74 4.18
N VAL A 64 -3.53 -3.96 5.22
CA VAL A 64 -2.58 -2.97 5.81
C VAL A 64 -1.40 -3.65 6.53
N SER A 65 -1.59 -4.88 7.00
CA SER A 65 -0.65 -5.58 7.87
C SER A 65 0.53 -6.24 7.14
N THR A 66 0.51 -6.31 5.81
CA THR A 66 1.52 -7.01 5.01
C THR A 66 2.04 -6.12 3.88
N PRO A 67 3.36 -5.98 3.68
CA PRO A 67 3.90 -5.43 2.45
C PRO A 67 3.40 -6.29 1.29
N SER A 68 2.60 -5.71 0.40
CA SER A 68 1.76 -6.49 -0.50
C SER A 68 1.75 -5.97 -1.92
N LEU A 69 2.85 -5.35 -2.38
CA LEU A 69 2.92 -4.79 -3.73
C LEU A 69 4.32 -5.01 -4.31
N ALA A 70 4.41 -5.72 -5.44
CA ALA A 70 5.63 -5.78 -6.24
C ALA A 70 5.29 -5.86 -7.73
N ILE A 71 6.13 -5.22 -8.54
CA ILE A 71 6.00 -5.18 -10.00
C ILE A 71 7.17 -5.94 -10.61
N SER A 72 6.89 -6.74 -11.65
CA SER A 72 7.94 -7.46 -12.38
C SER A 72 8.91 -6.49 -13.08
N PRO A 73 10.18 -6.86 -13.29
CA PRO A 73 11.15 -5.98 -13.93
C PRO A 73 10.74 -5.47 -15.33
N ASP A 74 9.95 -6.26 -16.07
CA ASP A 74 9.41 -5.89 -17.38
C ASP A 74 8.16 -5.00 -17.31
N GLY A 75 7.66 -4.70 -16.10
CA GLY A 75 6.49 -3.86 -15.85
C GLY A 75 5.15 -4.50 -16.23
N ARG A 76 5.13 -5.79 -16.59
CA ARG A 76 3.93 -6.46 -17.11
C ARG A 76 3.09 -7.19 -16.07
N SER A 77 3.66 -7.46 -14.90
CA SER A 77 3.01 -8.21 -13.84
C SER A 77 3.05 -7.43 -12.54
N LEU A 78 1.93 -7.47 -11.83
CA LEU A 78 1.80 -7.00 -10.46
C LEU A 78 1.45 -8.20 -9.58
N ILE A 79 2.20 -8.40 -8.50
CA ILE A 79 1.80 -9.29 -7.43
C ILE A 79 1.37 -8.47 -6.22
N TYR A 80 0.26 -8.87 -5.62
CA TYR A 80 -0.25 -8.25 -4.41
C TYR A 80 -0.94 -9.26 -3.50
N SER A 81 -0.96 -8.97 -2.21
CA SER A 81 -1.68 -9.77 -1.22
C SER A 81 -3.13 -9.30 -1.15
N ARG A 82 -4.05 -10.27 -1.06
CA ARG A 82 -5.48 -10.04 -0.91
C ARG A 82 -5.98 -10.92 0.22
N THR A 83 -6.85 -10.37 1.06
CA THR A 83 -7.58 -11.15 2.06
C THR A 83 -8.94 -11.52 1.50
N ASP A 84 -9.11 -12.77 1.07
CA ASP A 84 -10.39 -13.25 0.56
C ASP A 84 -11.40 -13.58 1.66
N SER A 85 -10.92 -14.01 2.83
CA SER A 85 -11.76 -14.24 4.01
C SER A 85 -11.00 -14.01 5.30
N SER A 86 -11.56 -13.22 6.22
CA SER A 86 -11.15 -13.18 7.63
C SER A 86 -12.20 -13.90 8.47
N ARG A 87 -11.86 -15.06 9.02
CA ARG A 87 -12.74 -15.77 9.97
C ARG A 87 -12.24 -15.54 11.39
N SER A 88 -13.15 -15.11 12.25
CA SER A 88 -12.92 -15.06 13.68
C SER A 88 -13.90 -15.99 14.37
N GLN A 89 -13.42 -16.77 15.33
CA GLN A 89 -14.28 -17.52 16.25
C GLN A 89 -14.20 -16.82 17.61
N LEU A 90 -15.36 -16.41 18.12
CA LEU A 90 -15.46 -15.85 19.46
C LEU A 90 -15.96 -16.95 20.39
N MET A 91 -15.18 -17.23 21.43
CA MET A 91 -15.57 -18.13 22.49
C MET A 91 -15.90 -17.30 23.73
N SER A 92 -17.00 -17.62 24.39
CA SER A 92 -17.41 -17.00 25.65
C SER A 92 -17.39 -18.07 26.74
N ILE A 93 -16.77 -17.76 27.86
CA ILE A 93 -16.85 -18.54 29.10
C ILE A 93 -17.53 -17.67 30.15
N ARG A 94 -18.48 -18.24 30.89
CA ARG A 94 -19.03 -17.64 32.12
C ARG A 94 -18.51 -18.40 33.33
N GLY A 95 -18.10 -17.67 34.36
CA GLY A 95 -17.73 -18.19 35.67
C GLY A 95 -17.49 -17.03 36.64
N PRO A 96 -17.21 -17.32 37.93
CA PRO A 96 -17.20 -16.33 39.02
C PRO A 96 -16.04 -15.31 38.98
N PHE A 97 -15.35 -15.18 37.85
CA PHE A 97 -14.15 -14.35 37.68
C PHE A 97 -14.47 -12.90 37.30
N LEU A 98 -15.74 -12.56 37.05
CA LEU A 98 -16.20 -11.22 36.65
C LEU A 98 -16.84 -10.43 37.80
N GLU A 99 -16.92 -11.00 39.00
CA GLU A 99 -17.33 -10.29 40.21
C GLU A 99 -16.11 -10.00 41.07
N ARG A 100 -15.56 -8.80 40.92
CA ARG A 100 -14.66 -8.15 41.89
C ARG A 100 -15.01 -6.67 41.97
#